data_AF-A0A5N6VFP1-F1
#
_entry.id   AF-A0A5N6VFP1-F1
#
_cell.length_a   1.000
_cell.length_b   1.000
_cell.length_c   1.000
_cell.angle_alpha   90.00
_cell.angle_beta   90.00
_cell.angle_gamma   90.00
#
_symmetry.space_group_name_H-M   'P 1'
#
loop_
_entity.id
_entity.type
_entity.pdbx_description
1 polymer ?
#
loop_
_entity_poly.entity_id
_entity_poly.type
_entity_poly.pdbx_seq_one_letter_code
_entity_poly.pdbx_strand_id
1 'polypeptide(L)'
;MSTPMSDGSPAQESENPLLRASNPMVSDLEQEVLDEYSRLLGNVNKLSEKLADLSGDPSSLTLDGLRLLERKTATVCTLLKASVYSIVLQQQIFNENEEQQQMEQQQSDQMQYHDQGYDYQDEDMSFEGRYA
;
A
#
# COMPACT_ATOMS: atom_id res chain seq x y z
N MET A 1 -10.88 7.94 -81.50
CA MET A 1 -9.60 7.30 -81.17
C MET A 1 -9.52 7.21 -79.66
N SER A 2 -9.66 6.01 -79.11
CA SER A 2 -9.61 5.72 -77.68
C SER A 2 -8.56 4.65 -77.44
N THR A 3 -7.63 4.87 -76.51
CA THR A 3 -7.09 3.83 -75.62
C THR A 3 -6.38 4.48 -74.42
N PRO A 4 -6.38 3.80 -73.25
CA PRO A 4 -6.12 4.38 -71.94
C PRO A 4 -4.68 4.10 -71.44
N MET A 5 -4.14 5.00 -70.62
CA MET A 5 -2.90 4.76 -69.89
C MET A 5 -3.22 3.99 -68.60
N SER A 6 -2.54 2.87 -68.45
CA SER A 6 -2.73 1.82 -67.47
C SER A 6 -2.62 2.31 -66.02
N ASP A 7 -3.57 1.85 -65.22
CA ASP A 7 -3.49 1.71 -63.77
C ASP A 7 -2.27 0.85 -63.39
N GLY A 8 -1.63 1.20 -62.28
CA GLY A 8 -0.37 0.63 -61.81
C GLY A 8 -0.20 0.91 -60.33
N SER A 9 -1.08 0.30 -59.52
CA SER A 9 -1.04 0.33 -58.06
C SER A 9 0.22 -0.30 -57.45
N PRO A 10 0.52 0.02 -56.17
CA PRO A 10 1.83 -0.06 -55.54
C PRO A 10 2.05 -1.38 -54.78
N ALA A 11 3.16 -2.08 -55.02
CA ALA A 11 3.64 -3.14 -54.12
C ALA A 11 5.07 -3.56 -54.50
N GLN A 12 6.08 -2.89 -53.93
CA GLN A 12 7.42 -3.46 -53.85
C GLN A 12 7.97 -3.21 -52.43
N GLU A 13 7.38 -3.90 -51.46
CA GLU A 13 8.07 -4.22 -50.22
C GLU A 13 9.19 -5.22 -50.56
N SER A 14 10.42 -4.73 -50.66
CA SER A 14 11.69 -5.42 -50.41
C SER A 14 11.71 -6.97 -50.46
N GLU A 15 11.33 -7.60 -51.56
CA GLU A 15 11.60 -9.02 -51.78
C GLU A 15 13.07 -9.17 -52.18
N ASN A 16 13.87 -9.75 -51.28
CA ASN A 16 15.26 -10.07 -51.55
C ASN A 16 15.34 -10.95 -52.82
N PRO A 17 16.05 -10.55 -53.89
CA PRO A 17 16.04 -11.25 -55.18
C PRO A 17 16.63 -12.67 -55.14
N LEU A 18 17.26 -13.03 -54.02
CA LEU A 18 17.78 -14.37 -53.70
C LEU A 18 16.72 -15.32 -53.11
N LEU A 19 15.56 -14.82 -52.68
CA LEU A 19 14.46 -15.61 -52.12
C LEU A 19 13.41 -16.01 -53.16
N ARG A 20 13.64 -15.69 -54.44
CA ARG A 20 12.77 -16.17 -55.51
C ARG A 20 13.08 -17.64 -55.76
N ALA A 21 12.06 -18.49 -55.69
CA ALA A 21 12.07 -19.96 -55.77
C ALA A 21 12.72 -20.58 -57.04
N SER A 22 13.41 -19.81 -57.86
CA SER A 22 14.07 -20.22 -59.10
C SER A 22 15.14 -19.21 -59.50
N ASN A 23 16.06 -18.89 -58.59
CA ASN A 23 17.24 -18.11 -58.95
C ASN A 23 18.30 -19.04 -59.61
N PRO A 24 18.64 -18.87 -60.90
CA PRO A 24 19.59 -19.74 -61.59
C PRO A 24 21.03 -19.64 -61.07
N MET A 25 21.30 -18.73 -60.13
CA MET A 25 22.61 -18.53 -59.49
C MET A 25 22.72 -19.21 -58.12
N VAL A 26 21.70 -19.93 -57.66
CA VAL A 26 21.62 -20.54 -56.32
C VAL A 26 21.31 -22.02 -56.48
N SER A 27 22.05 -22.89 -55.80
CA SER A 27 21.78 -24.34 -55.82
C SER A 27 20.47 -24.67 -55.10
N ASP A 28 19.77 -25.75 -55.48
CA ASP A 28 18.50 -26.16 -54.85
C ASP A 28 18.59 -26.24 -53.31
N LEU A 29 19.71 -26.73 -52.78
CA LEU A 29 19.98 -26.80 -51.33
C LEU A 29 20.13 -25.40 -50.70
N GLU A 30 20.77 -24.47 -51.39
CA GLU A 30 20.99 -23.11 -50.89
C GLU A 30 19.67 -22.33 -50.85
N GLN A 31 18.77 -22.57 -51.81
CA GLN A 31 17.43 -21.98 -51.80
C GLN A 31 16.58 -22.51 -50.63
N GLU A 32 16.62 -23.82 -50.38
CA GLU A 32 15.93 -24.43 -49.22
C GLU A 32 16.44 -23.87 -47.89
N VAL A 33 17.75 -23.71 -47.75
CA VAL A 33 18.38 -23.12 -46.56
C VAL A 33 17.98 -21.65 -46.39
N LEU A 34 17.97 -20.86 -47.46
CA LEU A 34 17.54 -19.46 -47.43
C LEU A 34 16.06 -19.31 -47.06
N ASP A 35 15.19 -20.18 -47.57
CA ASP A 35 13.77 -20.20 -47.23
C ASP A 35 13.59 -20.53 -45.74
N GLU A 36 14.31 -21.51 -45.20
CA GLU A 36 14.28 -21.81 -43.76
C GLU A 36 14.84 -20.69 -42.89
N TYR A 37 15.91 -20.00 -43.31
CA TYR A 37 16.40 -18.81 -42.60
C TYR A 37 15.40 -17.65 -42.64
N SER A 38 14.71 -17.44 -43.75
CA SER A 38 13.68 -16.41 -43.87
C SER A 38 12.50 -16.69 -42.94
N ARG A 39 12.11 -17.97 -42.85
CA ARG A 39 11.08 -18.45 -41.93
C ARG A 39 11.51 -18.34 -40.48
N LEU A 40 12.75 -18.71 -40.17
CA LEU A 40 13.33 -18.59 -38.85
C LEU A 40 13.39 -17.12 -38.40
N LEU A 41 13.85 -16.21 -39.27
CA LEU A 41 13.86 -14.77 -38.99
C LEU A 41 12.44 -14.25 -38.71
N GLY A 42 11.47 -14.64 -39.52
CA GLY A 42 10.06 -14.32 -39.28
C GLY A 42 9.55 -14.85 -37.94
N ASN A 43 9.94 -16.07 -37.57
CA ASN A 43 9.57 -16.67 -36.28
C ASN A 43 10.24 -15.96 -35.09
N VAL A 44 11.51 -15.58 -35.23
CA VAL A 44 12.26 -14.85 -34.19
C VAL A 44 11.69 -13.45 -33.98
N ASN A 45 11.35 -12.75 -35.06
CA ASN A 45 10.69 -11.44 -34.97
C ASN A 45 9.34 -11.54 -34.27
N LYS A 46 8.49 -12.50 -34.65
CA LYS A 46 7.21 -12.77 -33.96
C LYS A 46 7.39 -13.15 -32.50
N LEU A 47 8.43 -13.90 -32.17
CA LEU A 47 8.75 -14.28 -30.79
C LEU A 47 9.20 -13.06 -29.99
N SER A 48 10.04 -12.20 -30.57
CA SER A 48 10.50 -10.95 -29.96
C SER A 48 9.35 -9.98 -29.68
N GLU A 49 8.45 -9.80 -30.63
CA GLU A 49 7.24 -8.98 -30.47
C GLU A 49 6.38 -9.51 -29.31
N LYS A 50 6.08 -10.82 -29.32
CA LYS A 50 5.30 -11.43 -28.23
C LYS A 50 5.97 -11.32 -26.87
N LEU A 51 7.29 -11.47 -26.79
CA LEU A 51 8.04 -11.27 -25.55
C LEU A 51 8.00 -9.82 -25.08
N ALA A 52 8.11 -8.86 -26.00
CA ALA A 52 7.99 -7.44 -25.67
C ALA A 52 6.62 -7.13 -25.08
N ASP A 53 5.54 -7.57 -25.75
CA ASP A 53 4.16 -7.42 -25.29
C ASP A 53 3.94 -8.07 -23.91
N LEU A 54 4.39 -9.32 -23.74
CA LEU A 54 4.30 -10.06 -22.48
C LEU A 54 5.14 -9.45 -21.36
N SER A 55 6.23 -8.75 -21.67
CA SER A 55 7.08 -8.13 -20.65
C SER A 55 6.59 -6.73 -20.23
N GLY A 56 5.91 -6.01 -21.13
CA GLY A 56 5.44 -4.65 -20.88
C GLY A 56 4.12 -4.62 -20.12
N ASP A 57 3.11 -5.29 -20.65
CA ASP A 57 1.72 -5.10 -20.23
C ASP A 57 1.36 -5.71 -18.86
N PRO A 58 1.62 -7.01 -18.59
CA PRO A 58 1.24 -7.61 -17.31
C PRO A 58 2.11 -7.10 -16.15
N SER A 59 3.34 -6.66 -16.42
CA SER A 59 4.24 -6.09 -15.42
C SER A 59 3.77 -4.71 -14.94
N SER A 60 3.26 -3.87 -15.85
CA SER A 60 2.69 -2.57 -15.45
C SER A 60 1.41 -2.74 -14.62
N LEU A 61 0.49 -3.60 -15.08
CA LEU A 61 -0.80 -3.80 -14.41
C LEU A 61 -0.64 -4.34 -12.98
N THR A 62 0.28 -5.30 -12.79
CA THR A 62 0.55 -5.87 -11.47
C THR A 62 1.21 -4.87 -10.54
N LEU A 63 2.17 -4.07 -11.02
CA LEU A 63 2.81 -3.00 -10.23
C LEU A 63 1.82 -1.90 -9.83
N ASP A 64 0.93 -1.50 -10.73
CA ASP A 64 -0.12 -0.51 -10.43
C ASP A 64 -1.12 -1.05 -9.39
N GLY A 65 -1.50 -2.32 -9.51
CA GLY A 65 -2.30 -3.03 -8.51
C GLY A 65 -1.64 -3.05 -7.13
N LEU A 66 -0.35 -3.40 -7.06
CA LEU A 66 0.41 -3.41 -5.82
C LEU A 66 0.53 -2.02 -5.20
N ARG A 67 0.80 -0.99 -6.01
CA ARG A 67 0.89 0.40 -5.54
C ARG A 67 -0.44 0.93 -5.01
N LEU A 68 -1.54 0.59 -5.65
CA LEU A 68 -2.87 0.92 -5.16
C LEU A 68 -3.15 0.21 -3.82
N LEU A 69 -2.79 -1.07 -3.73
CA LEU A 69 -2.99 -1.88 -2.53
C LEU A 69 -2.14 -1.38 -1.35
N GLU A 70 -0.90 -0.97 -1.61
CA GLU A 70 -0.02 -0.32 -0.64
C GLU A 70 -0.67 0.95 -0.09
N ARG A 71 -1.14 1.86 -0.95
CA ARG A 71 -1.79 3.12 -0.53
C ARG A 71 -3.03 2.86 0.33
N LYS A 72 -3.88 1.91 -0.06
CA LYS A 72 -5.10 1.58 0.68
C LYS A 72 -4.77 0.96 2.04
N THR A 73 -3.84 0.01 2.07
CA THR A 73 -3.43 -0.66 3.32
C THR A 73 -2.69 0.29 4.25
N ALA A 74 -1.82 1.17 3.73
CA ALA A 74 -1.14 2.20 4.51
C ALA A 74 -2.14 3.18 5.15
N THR A 75 -3.19 3.55 4.41
CA THR A 75 -4.28 4.39 4.94
C THR A 75 -5.02 3.67 6.07
N VAL A 76 -5.43 2.40 5.86
CA VAL A 76 -6.09 1.59 6.89
C VAL A 76 -5.21 1.41 8.13
N CYS A 77 -3.92 1.11 7.95
CA CYS A 77 -2.95 0.95 9.03
C CYS A 77 -2.78 2.25 9.83
N THR A 78 -2.72 3.40 9.14
CA THR A 78 -2.63 4.72 9.80
C THR A 78 -3.87 5.02 10.63
N LEU A 79 -5.06 4.80 10.06
CA LEU A 79 -6.32 5.00 10.77
C LEU A 79 -6.43 4.06 11.98
N LEU A 80 -6.05 2.80 11.80
CA LEU A 80 -6.03 1.82 12.89
C LEU A 80 -5.05 2.24 13.99
N LYS A 81 -3.84 2.67 13.64
CA LYS A 81 -2.83 3.13 14.60
C LYS A 81 -3.32 4.37 15.35
N ALA A 82 -3.92 5.34 14.67
CA ALA A 82 -4.50 6.52 15.31
C ALA A 82 -5.66 6.15 16.24
N SER A 83 -6.53 5.21 15.82
CA SER A 83 -7.63 4.71 16.64
C SER A 83 -7.13 4.03 17.90
N VAL A 84 -6.19 3.09 17.78
CA VAL A 84 -5.62 2.38 18.92
C VAL A 84 -4.90 3.34 19.86
N TYR A 85 -4.09 4.25 19.32
CA TYR A 85 -3.39 5.25 20.14
C TYR A 85 -4.36 6.14 20.91
N SER A 86 -5.43 6.61 20.26
CA SER A 86 -6.45 7.43 20.91
C SER A 86 -7.12 6.70 22.07
N ILE A 87 -7.47 5.42 21.88
CA ILE A 87 -8.12 4.61 22.93
C ILE A 87 -7.16 4.38 24.10
N VAL A 88 -5.91 3.98 23.84
CA VAL A 88 -4.92 3.71 24.89
C VAL A 88 -4.63 4.98 25.68
N LEU A 89 -4.48 6.13 25.01
CA LEU A 89 -4.23 7.40 25.66
C LEU A 89 -5.42 7.85 26.51
N GLN A 90 -6.66 7.68 26.00
CA GLN A 90 -7.86 7.99 26.78
C GLN A 90 -7.97 7.12 28.04
N GLN A 91 -7.61 5.83 27.96
CA GLN A 91 -7.59 4.94 29.13
C GLN A 91 -6.54 5.36 30.16
N GLN A 92 -5.35 5.76 29.72
CA GLN A 92 -4.30 6.28 30.62
C GLN A 92 -4.80 7.52 31.38
N ILE A 93 -5.35 8.50 30.65
CA ILE A 93 -5.90 9.73 31.24
C ILE A 93 -7.05 9.41 32.20
N PHE A 94 -7.94 8.48 31.83
CA PHE A 94 -9.08 8.11 32.68
C PHE A 94 -8.60 7.46 33.99
N ASN A 95 -7.69 6.49 33.91
CA ASN A 95 -7.14 5.82 35.09
C ASN A 95 -6.37 6.80 36.00
N GLU A 96 -5.54 7.68 35.43
CA GLU A 96 -4.80 8.71 36.19
C GLU A 96 -5.75 9.67 36.93
N ASN A 97 -6.86 10.07 36.30
CA ASN A 97 -7.87 10.94 36.90
C ASN A 97 -8.62 10.24 38.05
N GLU A 98 -8.95 8.94 37.91
CA GLU A 98 -9.60 8.17 38.97
C GLU A 98 -8.71 8.02 40.20
N GLU A 99 -7.41 7.79 40.01
CA GLU A 99 -6.42 7.74 41.11
C GLU A 99 -6.29 9.08 41.84
N GLN A 100 -6.28 10.20 41.11
CA GLN A 100 -6.24 11.54 41.72
C GLN A 100 -7.50 11.82 42.54
N GLN A 101 -8.68 11.49 42.02
CA GLN A 101 -9.94 11.70 42.75
C GLN A 101 -9.99 10.87 44.04
N GLN A 102 -9.50 9.63 44.03
CA GLN A 102 -9.44 8.79 45.24
C GLN A 102 -8.48 9.35 46.30
N MET A 103 -7.36 9.93 45.89
CA MET A 103 -6.41 10.58 46.81
C MET A 103 -7.00 11.86 47.41
N GLU A 104 -7.67 12.70 46.62
CA GLU A 104 -8.34 13.90 47.12
C GLU A 104 -9.47 13.57 48.09
N GLN A 105 -10.24 12.49 47.82
CA GLN A 105 -11.30 12.05 48.71
C GLN A 105 -10.73 11.51 50.04
N GLN A 106 -9.68 10.69 50.01
CA GLN A 106 -9.02 10.21 51.22
C GLN A 106 -8.40 11.33 52.05
N GLN A 107 -7.79 12.34 51.40
CA GLN A 107 -7.24 13.49 52.11
C GLN A 107 -8.33 14.38 52.72
N SER A 108 -9.43 14.57 52.01
CA SER A 108 -10.60 15.32 52.50
C SER A 108 -11.25 14.62 53.70
N ASP A 109 -11.45 13.30 53.62
CA ASP A 109 -11.96 12.50 54.74
C ASP A 109 -11.01 12.57 55.92
N GLN A 110 -9.70 12.40 55.72
CA GLN A 110 -8.71 12.46 56.81
C GLN A 110 -8.69 13.82 57.50
N MET A 111 -8.82 14.93 56.76
CA MET A 111 -8.95 16.27 57.36
C MET A 111 -10.26 16.41 58.15
N GLN A 112 -11.38 15.87 57.66
CA GLN A 112 -12.65 15.90 58.37
C GLN A 112 -12.59 15.11 59.70
N TYR A 113 -11.88 13.97 59.73
CA TYR A 113 -11.65 13.22 60.96
C TYR A 113 -10.71 13.96 61.93
N HIS A 114 -9.73 14.73 61.42
CA HIS A 114 -8.83 15.51 62.27
C HIS A 114 -9.52 16.72 62.90
N ASP A 115 -10.44 17.38 62.17
CA ASP A 115 -11.21 18.53 62.67
C ASP A 115 -12.24 18.12 63.75
N GLN A 116 -12.88 16.96 63.59
CA GLN A 116 -13.84 16.43 64.59
C GLN A 116 -13.16 15.76 65.82
N GLY A 117 -11.84 15.58 65.80
CA GLY A 117 -11.08 14.89 66.85
C GLY A 117 -10.69 15.75 68.05
N TYR A 118 -10.92 17.07 68.01
CA TYR A 118 -10.49 18.01 69.04
C TYR A 118 -11.66 18.80 69.64
N ASP A 119 -12.61 18.10 70.28
CA ASP A 119 -13.60 18.74 71.16
C ASP A 119 -13.89 17.93 72.44
N TYR A 120 -12.94 17.08 72.85
CA TYR A 120 -13.02 16.33 74.11
C TYR A 120 -11.70 16.38 74.86
N GLN A 121 -11.36 17.55 75.37
CA GLN A 121 -10.50 17.77 76.54
C GLN A 121 -10.42 19.28 76.78
N ASP A 122 -11.47 19.85 77.37
CA ASP A 122 -11.42 21.02 78.25
C ASP A 122 -12.84 21.29 78.80
N GLU A 123 -13.52 20.26 79.32
CA GLU A 123 -14.59 20.48 80.30
C GLU A 123 -13.94 20.46 81.69
N ASP A 124 -13.89 21.65 82.29
CA ASP A 124 -13.59 21.97 83.68
C ASP A 124 -13.71 20.79 84.67
N MET A 125 -12.58 20.26 85.12
CA MET A 125 -12.47 19.47 86.37
C MET A 125 -12.30 20.40 87.59
N SER A 126 -12.90 21.58 87.60
CA SER A 126 -13.00 22.43 88.78
C SER A 126 -14.31 22.14 89.54
N PHE A 127 -14.43 20.95 90.12
CA PHE A 127 -15.36 20.73 91.23
C PHE A 127 -14.75 21.36 92.49
N GLU A 128 -14.90 22.69 92.58
CA GLU A 128 -14.53 23.51 93.72
C GLU A 128 -15.51 23.24 94.86
N GLY A 129 -15.00 22.76 95.99
CA GLY A 129 -15.80 22.40 97.15
C GLY A 129 -16.48 23.59 97.83
N ARG A 130 -17.74 23.39 98.26
CA ARG A 130 -18.55 24.17 99.23
C ARG A 130 -20.01 23.67 99.09
N TYR A 131 -20.83 23.31 100.08
CA TYR A 131 -20.94 23.62 101.51
C TYR A 131 -21.76 22.52 102.24
N ALA A 132 -21.54 22.48 103.56
CA ALA A 132 -22.47 22.19 104.67
C ALA A 132 -23.09 20.79 104.81
#